data_AF-A0A0N0C4Z6-F1
#
_entry.id   AF-A0A0N0C4Z6-F1
#
_cell.length_a   1.000
_cell.length_b   1.000
_cell.length_c   1.000
_cell.angle_alpha   90.00
_cell.angle_beta   90.00
_cell.angle_gamma   90.00
#
_symmetry.space_group_name_H-M   'P 1'
#
loop_
_entity.id
_entity.type
_entity.pdbx_description
1 polymer ?
#
loop_
_entity_poly.entity_id
_entity_poly.type
_entity_poly.pdbx_seq_one_letter_code
_entity_poly.pdbx_strand_id
1 'polypeptide(L)'
;MGVPNLTNVQKEIDRRKLDDKLPSMPWFVQQFIDYKLPDLSPSTLLEYLRDYEAFFGWLRAEGLSEANSNKEITLTELEVLRMESVTSYRLFLATKREGANSRITVSRKLSSLRSLFHYLSQIAEDEDFYPLLKRNIMAKIEIKRTHKPKDTAAKLKGKLLEEEELLEFIGYILEGYAVDMEKNKQAIYSHELNKERDACIASLILNSGLRVSEVVNLNVDDLDLNNKLLYVYRKGNNDETFKTPVYFREQAKDELATYINLRQSRYRTPKREKGLFIALRNGDSEGSRMTKRAIQAMIMKYAKQFGKPYLTVHKLRHSFATDYYLQNDIYKTKEQLGHASTETTEIYAHLTDKTMSEAIERRTDDM
;
A
#
# COMPACT_ATOMS: atom_id res chain seq x y z
N MET A 1 30.43 -1.27 -17.87
CA MET A 1 28.98 -1.37 -18.08
C MET A 1 28.33 -1.32 -16.71
N GLY A 2 27.65 -0.22 -16.38
CA GLY A 2 26.93 -0.11 -15.11
C GLY A 2 25.72 -1.02 -15.16
N VAL A 3 25.58 -1.92 -14.18
CA VAL A 3 24.34 -2.67 -13.95
C VAL A 3 23.23 -1.62 -13.80
N PRO A 4 22.15 -1.66 -14.61
CA PRO A 4 21.02 -0.76 -14.38
C PRO A 4 20.54 -0.97 -12.95
N ASN A 5 20.30 0.10 -12.19
CA ASN A 5 19.65 0.03 -10.89
C ASN A 5 18.24 -0.57 -11.07
N LEU A 6 18.17 -1.89 -11.04
CA LEU A 6 16.96 -2.71 -11.08
C LEU A 6 16.43 -2.76 -9.65
N THR A 7 15.96 -1.63 -9.15
CA THR A 7 15.54 -1.53 -7.75
C THR A 7 14.19 -0.84 -7.66
N ASN A 8 13.38 -1.32 -6.73
CA ASN A 8 12.07 -0.76 -6.43
C ASN A 8 12.27 0.61 -5.75
N VAL A 9 11.93 1.70 -6.44
CA VAL A 9 12.16 3.08 -5.98
C VAL A 9 11.55 3.34 -4.60
N GLN A 10 10.38 2.76 -4.32
CA GLN A 10 9.73 2.94 -3.02
C GLN A 10 10.50 2.23 -1.90
N LYS A 11 11.06 1.05 -2.16
CA LYS A 11 11.89 0.34 -1.18
C LYS A 11 13.16 1.13 -0.86
N GLU A 12 13.81 1.74 -1.85
CA GLU A 12 14.99 2.57 -1.64
C GLU A 12 14.69 3.81 -0.77
N ILE A 13 13.58 4.50 -1.04
CA ILE A 13 13.14 5.65 -0.24
C ILE A 13 12.87 5.22 1.20
N ASP A 14 12.18 4.10 1.39
CA ASP A 14 11.87 3.60 2.73
C ASP A 14 13.12 3.09 3.44
N ARG A 15 14.10 2.54 2.70
CA ARG A 15 15.40 2.12 3.22
C ARG A 15 16.20 3.29 3.75
N ARG A 16 16.34 4.37 2.97
CA ARG A 16 17.02 5.59 3.44
C ARG A 16 16.39 6.14 4.72
N LYS A 17 15.06 6.21 4.77
CA LYS A 17 14.33 6.65 5.98
C LYS A 17 14.53 5.73 7.18
N LEU A 18 14.66 4.44 6.94
CA LEU A 18 14.97 3.46 7.98
C LEU A 18 16.38 3.76 8.52
N ASP A 19 17.37 3.85 7.64
CA ASP A 19 18.77 4.12 7.99
C ASP A 19 18.94 5.46 8.72
N ASP A 20 18.19 6.51 8.33
CA ASP A 20 18.20 7.82 8.98
C ASP A 20 17.61 7.78 10.41
N LYS A 21 16.55 6.99 10.63
CA LYS A 21 15.84 6.94 11.91
C LYS A 21 16.43 5.94 12.89
N LEU A 22 17.02 4.84 12.40
CA LEU A 22 17.48 3.73 13.24
C LEU A 22 18.45 4.15 14.37
N PRO A 23 19.40 5.08 14.16
CA PRO A 23 20.33 5.53 15.21
C PRO A 23 19.68 6.24 16.41
N SER A 24 18.42 6.67 16.28
CA SER A 24 17.65 7.31 17.36
C SER A 24 16.96 6.32 18.31
N MET A 25 17.05 5.02 18.04
CA MET A 25 16.45 3.95 18.83
C MET A 25 17.46 3.28 19.75
N PRO A 26 17.01 2.57 20.81
CA PRO A 26 17.90 1.77 21.65
C PRO A 26 18.71 0.77 20.85
N TRP A 27 19.92 0.46 21.31
CA TRP A 27 20.84 -0.46 20.63
C TRP A 27 20.19 -1.84 20.36
N PHE A 28 19.37 -2.35 21.28
CA PHE A 28 18.70 -3.65 21.13
C PHE A 28 17.61 -3.62 20.03
N VAL A 29 17.02 -2.45 19.75
CA VAL A 29 16.13 -2.28 18.61
C VAL A 29 16.93 -2.23 17.31
N GLN A 30 18.09 -1.58 17.31
CA GLN A 30 18.98 -1.57 16.15
C GLN A 30 19.37 -3.00 15.77
N GLN A 31 19.85 -3.77 16.75
CA GLN A 31 20.17 -5.19 16.58
C GLN A 31 18.98 -6.02 16.07
N PHE A 32 17.77 -5.79 16.59
CA PHE A 32 16.57 -6.47 16.11
C PHE A 32 16.22 -6.12 14.66
N ILE A 33 16.36 -4.86 14.26
CA ILE A 33 16.09 -4.42 12.88
C ILE A 33 17.11 -5.03 11.93
N ASP A 34 18.40 -5.06 12.31
CA ASP A 34 19.46 -5.71 11.52
C ASP A 34 19.20 -7.20 11.33
N TYR A 35 18.77 -7.90 12.39
CA TYR A 35 18.36 -9.30 12.33
C TYR A 35 17.19 -9.54 11.37
N LYS A 36 16.22 -8.61 11.29
CA LYS A 36 15.03 -8.73 10.43
C LYS A 36 15.22 -8.19 9.02
N LEU A 37 16.30 -7.48 8.77
CA LEU A 37 16.61 -6.82 7.50
C LEU A 37 16.61 -7.77 6.29
N PRO A 38 17.14 -9.01 6.38
CA PRO A 38 17.14 -9.94 5.25
C PRO A 38 15.75 -10.47 4.89
N ASP A 39 14.86 -10.58 5.87
CA ASP A 39 13.56 -11.26 5.71
C ASP A 39 12.40 -10.31 5.43
N LEU A 40 12.53 -9.04 5.83
CA LEU A 40 11.44 -8.06 5.79
C LEU A 40 11.78 -6.87 4.92
N SER A 41 10.76 -6.35 4.22
CA SER A 41 10.96 -5.17 3.40
C SER A 41 11.25 -3.92 4.25
N PRO A 42 12.01 -2.95 3.71
CA PRO A 42 12.32 -1.70 4.42
C PRO A 42 11.07 -0.97 4.92
N SER A 43 9.98 -0.97 4.14
CA SER A 43 8.71 -0.36 4.54
C SER A 43 8.10 -1.03 5.78
N THR A 44 8.20 -2.37 5.90
CA THR A 44 7.70 -3.10 7.07
C THR A 44 8.53 -2.78 8.32
N LEU A 45 9.85 -2.72 8.18
CA LEU A 45 10.76 -2.36 9.27
C LEU A 45 10.58 -0.90 9.71
N LEU A 46 10.33 0.01 8.77
CA LEU A 46 10.02 1.41 9.09
C LEU A 46 8.71 1.54 9.90
N GLU A 47 7.71 0.70 9.62
CA GLU A 47 6.49 0.64 10.43
C GLU A 47 6.74 0.07 11.83
N TYR A 48 7.62 -0.93 11.97
CA TYR A 48 8.05 -1.43 13.28
C TYR A 48 8.74 -0.32 14.08
N LEU A 49 9.65 0.42 13.45
CA LEU A 49 10.36 1.53 14.08
C LEU A 49 9.41 2.62 14.59
N ARG A 50 8.40 2.99 13.79
CA ARG A 50 7.35 3.95 14.20
C ARG A 50 6.52 3.46 15.38
N ASP A 51 6.35 2.15 15.53
CA ASP A 51 5.64 1.59 16.67
C ASP A 51 6.46 1.61 17.93
N TYR A 52 7.75 1.28 17.81
CA TYR A 52 8.70 1.34 18.91
C TYR A 52 8.88 2.78 19.37
N GLU A 53 9.02 3.73 18.44
CA GLU A 53 9.05 5.17 18.71
C GLU A 53 7.81 5.62 19.51
N ALA A 54 6.62 5.17 19.11
CA ALA A 54 5.38 5.50 19.81
C ALA A 54 5.28 4.85 21.21
N PHE A 55 5.75 3.62 21.36
CA PHE A 55 5.74 2.90 22.64
C PHE A 55 6.74 3.49 23.63
N PHE A 56 7.96 3.78 23.17
CA PHE A 56 9.02 4.38 23.96
C PHE A 56 8.71 5.83 24.35
N GLY A 57 8.12 6.61 23.43
CA GLY A 57 7.61 7.94 23.78
C GLY A 57 6.51 7.88 24.83
N TRP A 58 5.64 6.87 24.78
CA TRP A 58 4.62 6.64 25.79
C TRP A 58 5.22 6.21 27.14
N LEU A 59 6.21 5.31 27.17
CA LEU A 59 6.88 4.91 28.42
C LEU A 59 7.42 6.11 29.18
N ARG A 60 8.11 7.03 28.49
CA ARG A 60 8.61 8.26 29.09
C ARG A 60 7.48 9.18 29.57
N ALA A 61 6.45 9.37 28.75
CA ALA A 61 5.36 10.28 29.08
C ALA A 61 4.56 9.85 30.33
N GLU A 62 4.45 8.54 30.57
CA GLU A 62 3.78 7.98 31.74
C GLU A 62 4.72 7.84 32.97
N GLY A 63 5.98 8.29 32.88
CA GLY A 63 6.96 8.15 33.95
C GLY A 63 7.40 6.70 34.22
N LEU A 64 7.19 5.80 33.25
CA LEU A 64 7.69 4.41 33.30
C LEU A 64 9.16 4.30 32.86
N SER A 65 9.73 5.40 32.36
CA SER A 65 11.12 5.52 31.96
C SER A 65 11.64 6.92 32.27
N GLU A 66 12.82 7.01 32.87
CA GLU A 66 13.50 8.29 33.17
C GLU A 66 14.45 8.74 32.05
N ALA A 67 14.55 7.96 30.97
CA ALA A 67 15.39 8.27 29.81
C ALA A 67 15.06 9.66 29.22
N ASN A 68 16.06 10.41 28.75
CA ASN A 68 15.79 11.71 28.10
C ASN A 68 15.34 11.55 26.64
N SER A 69 15.68 10.42 26.03
CA SER A 69 15.43 10.12 24.63
C SER A 69 15.01 8.66 24.42
N ASN A 70 14.46 8.33 23.23
CA ASN A 70 14.14 6.93 22.91
C ASN A 70 15.39 6.06 22.94
N LYS A 71 16.55 6.60 22.58
CA LYS A 71 17.83 5.90 22.49
C LYS A 71 18.35 5.39 23.84
N GLU A 72 18.00 6.08 24.91
CA GLU A 72 18.48 5.80 26.29
C GLU A 72 17.63 4.76 27.04
N ILE A 73 16.53 4.29 26.46
CA ILE A 73 15.69 3.25 27.09
C ILE A 73 16.47 1.94 27.19
N THR A 74 16.36 1.30 28.35
CA THR A 74 17.11 0.11 28.76
C THR A 74 16.26 -1.15 28.73
N LEU A 75 16.91 -2.32 28.73
CA LEU A 75 16.25 -3.62 28.83
C LEU A 75 15.54 -3.81 30.18
N THR A 76 16.13 -3.31 31.27
CA THR A 76 15.58 -3.39 32.62
C THR A 76 14.20 -2.73 32.71
N GLU A 77 14.03 -1.56 32.07
CA GLU A 77 12.75 -0.85 32.01
C GLU A 77 11.67 -1.68 31.29
N LEU A 78 12.04 -2.46 30.26
CA LEU A 78 11.11 -3.37 29.57
C LEU A 78 10.75 -4.58 30.44
N GLU A 79 11.71 -5.08 31.23
CA GLU A 79 11.58 -6.30 32.01
C GLU A 79 10.65 -6.15 33.23
N VAL A 80 10.61 -4.94 33.81
CA VAL A 80 9.77 -4.62 34.97
C VAL A 80 8.31 -4.34 34.61
N LEU A 81 7.98 -4.16 33.32
CA LEU A 81 6.61 -3.85 32.86
C LEU A 81 5.59 -4.89 33.34
N ARG A 82 4.38 -4.43 33.64
CA ARG A 82 3.28 -5.28 34.14
C ARG A 82 2.13 -5.32 33.14
N MET A 83 1.15 -6.18 33.42
CA MET A 83 -0.07 -6.19 32.60
C MET A 83 -0.83 -4.87 32.70
N GLU A 84 -0.75 -4.15 33.83
CA GLU A 84 -1.33 -2.80 33.88
C GLU A 84 -0.67 -1.87 32.85
N SER A 85 0.65 -1.94 32.68
CA SER A 85 1.39 -1.14 31.69
C SER A 85 0.92 -1.43 30.26
N VAL A 86 0.80 -2.71 29.89
CA VAL A 86 0.32 -3.12 28.56
C VAL A 86 -1.13 -2.69 28.34
N THR A 87 -1.97 -2.77 29.37
CA THR A 87 -3.38 -2.35 29.31
C THR A 87 -3.49 -0.84 29.14
N SER A 88 -2.68 -0.07 29.89
CA SER A 88 -2.58 1.38 29.77
C SER A 88 -2.09 1.79 28.38
N TYR A 89 -1.05 1.14 27.83
CA TYR A 89 -0.60 1.43 26.47
C TYR A 89 -1.66 1.13 25.41
N ARG A 90 -2.38 0.01 25.55
CA ARG A 90 -3.51 -0.32 24.67
C ARG A 90 -4.59 0.77 24.73
N LEU A 91 -4.91 1.25 25.93
CA LEU A 91 -5.87 2.34 26.13
C LEU A 91 -5.37 3.62 25.46
N PHE A 92 -4.13 4.02 25.73
CA PHE A 92 -3.48 5.17 25.11
C PHE A 92 -3.55 5.12 23.57
N LEU A 93 -3.27 3.97 22.97
CA LEU A 93 -3.37 3.82 21.52
C LEU A 93 -4.81 4.00 21.01
N ALA A 94 -5.80 3.53 21.77
CA ALA A 94 -7.22 3.61 21.41
C ALA A 94 -7.85 4.98 21.68
N THR A 95 -7.33 5.76 22.62
CA THR A 95 -7.93 7.02 23.10
C THR A 95 -7.12 8.27 22.75
N LYS A 96 -6.14 8.17 21.85
CA LYS A 96 -5.38 9.34 21.36
C LYS A 96 -6.34 10.48 20.99
N ARG A 97 -6.09 11.67 21.57
CA ARG A 97 -6.92 12.88 21.43
C ARG A 97 -7.11 13.31 19.96
N GLU A 98 -6.09 13.11 19.13
CA GLU A 98 -6.16 13.31 17.69
C GLU A 98 -6.05 11.97 16.96
N GLY A 99 -7.13 11.54 16.30
CA GLY A 99 -7.12 10.36 15.44
C GLY A 99 -6.89 9.04 16.18
N ALA A 100 -7.87 8.65 17.02
CA ALA A 100 -7.90 7.35 17.69
C ALA A 100 -7.56 6.20 16.72
N ASN A 101 -6.65 5.32 17.13
CA ASN A 101 -6.27 4.19 16.29
C ASN A 101 -7.45 3.21 16.16
N SER A 102 -7.69 2.71 14.94
CA SER A 102 -8.61 1.61 14.75
C SER A 102 -8.16 0.37 15.54
N ARG A 103 -9.09 -0.52 15.91
CA ARG A 103 -8.76 -1.79 16.59
C ARG A 103 -7.71 -2.61 15.82
N ILE A 104 -7.75 -2.58 14.49
CA ILE A 104 -6.78 -3.25 13.62
C ILE A 104 -5.40 -2.64 13.79
N THR A 105 -5.32 -1.31 13.79
CA THR A 105 -4.05 -0.58 13.99
C THR A 105 -3.47 -0.86 15.38
N VAL A 106 -4.28 -0.87 16.44
CA VAL A 106 -3.85 -1.22 17.80
C VAL A 106 -3.30 -2.66 17.84
N SER A 107 -4.04 -3.62 17.27
CA SER A 107 -3.61 -5.02 17.19
C SER A 107 -2.27 -5.18 16.46
N ARG A 108 -2.08 -4.46 15.34
CA ARG A 108 -0.83 -4.43 14.58
C ARG A 108 0.34 -3.85 15.38
N LYS A 109 0.14 -2.75 16.11
CA LYS A 109 1.15 -2.15 17.01
C LYS A 109 1.56 -3.08 18.15
N LEU A 110 0.61 -3.81 18.72
CA LEU A 110 0.93 -4.81 19.74
C LEU A 110 1.66 -6.02 19.13
N SER A 111 1.36 -6.39 17.89
CA SER A 111 2.05 -7.47 17.20
C SER A 111 3.52 -7.15 16.90
N SER A 112 3.85 -5.91 16.54
CA SER A 112 5.26 -5.50 16.33
C SER A 112 6.04 -5.50 17.64
N LEU A 113 5.43 -5.03 18.74
CA LEU A 113 6.04 -5.13 20.08
C LEU A 113 6.24 -6.57 20.52
N ARG A 114 5.26 -7.44 20.31
CA ARG A 114 5.40 -8.88 20.60
C ARG A 114 6.55 -9.51 19.82
N SER A 115 6.79 -9.08 18.56
CA SER A 115 7.94 -9.53 17.78
C SER A 115 9.28 -9.10 18.38
N LEU A 116 9.40 -7.85 18.84
CA LEU A 116 10.61 -7.35 19.48
C LEU A 116 10.88 -8.08 20.80
N PHE A 117 9.87 -8.15 21.67
CA PHE A 117 10.01 -8.83 22.97
C PHE A 117 10.30 -10.33 22.81
N HIS A 118 9.71 -10.99 21.80
CA HIS A 118 10.04 -12.37 21.48
C HIS A 118 11.51 -12.51 21.07
N TYR A 119 12.01 -11.66 20.17
CA TYR A 119 13.42 -11.67 19.79
C TYR A 119 14.34 -11.49 21.02
N LEU A 120 14.08 -10.48 21.85
CA LEU A 120 14.91 -10.20 23.03
C LEU A 120 14.88 -11.33 24.07
N SER A 121 13.80 -12.10 24.15
CA SER A 121 13.64 -13.15 25.17
C SER A 121 13.95 -14.56 24.69
N GLN A 122 14.04 -14.79 23.38
CA GLN A 122 14.14 -16.15 22.81
C GLN A 122 15.21 -16.31 21.72
N ILE A 123 15.78 -15.20 21.23
CA ILE A 123 16.71 -15.23 20.08
C ILE A 123 18.00 -14.47 20.41
N ALA A 124 17.88 -13.27 20.98
CA ALA A 124 19.04 -12.46 21.32
C ALA A 124 19.62 -12.88 22.67
N GLU A 125 20.93 -13.06 22.69
CA GLU A 125 21.70 -13.48 23.86
C GLU A 125 22.79 -12.44 24.21
N ASP A 126 23.19 -12.41 25.47
CA ASP A 126 24.36 -11.69 25.95
C ASP A 126 25.65 -12.52 25.77
N GLU A 127 26.79 -11.99 26.24
CA GLU A 127 28.10 -12.65 26.15
C GLU A 127 28.17 -13.96 26.94
N ASP A 128 27.27 -14.15 27.92
CA ASP A 128 27.17 -15.32 28.77
C ASP A 128 26.09 -16.32 28.27
N PHE A 129 25.58 -16.13 27.04
CA PHE A 129 24.54 -16.96 26.41
C PHE A 129 23.18 -16.93 27.13
N TYR A 130 22.90 -15.89 27.91
CA TYR A 130 21.57 -15.68 28.50
C TYR A 130 20.72 -14.78 27.61
N PRO A 131 19.38 -15.00 27.55
CA PRO A 131 18.50 -14.12 26.81
C PRO A 131 18.56 -12.67 27.32
N LEU A 132 18.59 -11.70 26.40
CA LEU A 132 18.64 -10.27 26.74
C LEU A 132 17.43 -9.80 27.58
N LEU A 133 16.31 -10.51 27.53
CA LEU A 133 15.12 -10.23 28.32
C LEU A 133 14.59 -11.51 28.96
N LYS A 134 14.69 -11.65 30.29
CA LYS A 134 14.26 -12.88 31.00
C LYS A 134 12.74 -12.91 31.18
N ARG A 135 12.11 -11.75 31.42
CA ARG A 135 10.64 -11.63 31.55
C ARG A 135 9.97 -10.98 30.34
N ASN A 136 9.24 -11.78 29.56
CA ASN A 136 8.46 -11.30 28.41
C ASN A 136 6.97 -11.09 28.76
N ILE A 137 6.58 -9.84 29.03
CA ILE A 137 5.17 -9.49 29.29
C ILE A 137 4.29 -9.56 28.03
N MET A 138 4.85 -9.27 26.85
CA MET A 138 4.10 -9.22 25.59
C MET A 138 3.66 -10.61 25.11
N ALA A 139 4.33 -11.68 25.56
CA ALA A 139 3.92 -13.06 25.31
C ALA A 139 2.53 -13.40 25.90
N LYS A 140 2.09 -12.67 26.93
CA LYS A 140 0.77 -12.87 27.58
C LYS A 140 -0.39 -12.22 26.81
N ILE A 141 -0.10 -11.50 25.72
CA ILE A 141 -1.12 -10.78 24.96
C ILE A 141 -1.72 -11.68 23.88
N GLU A 142 -3.00 -11.98 24.00
CA GLU A 142 -3.75 -12.59 22.91
C GLU A 142 -4.03 -11.58 21.79
N ILE A 143 -3.55 -11.89 20.60
CA ILE A 143 -3.81 -11.11 19.38
C ILE A 143 -4.76 -11.92 18.51
N LYS A 144 -6.06 -11.58 18.57
CA LYS A 144 -7.08 -12.17 17.70
C LYS A 144 -6.88 -11.64 16.27
N ARG A 145 -6.46 -12.51 15.35
CA ARG A 145 -6.45 -12.20 13.90
C ARG A 145 -7.85 -12.47 13.35
N THR A 146 -8.65 -11.42 13.19
CA THR A 146 -9.95 -11.52 12.51
C THR A 146 -9.83 -10.85 11.15
N HIS A 147 -9.30 -11.58 10.17
CA HIS A 147 -9.51 -11.25 8.77
C HIS A 147 -10.47 -12.29 8.22
N LYS A 148 -11.71 -11.89 7.91
CA LYS A 148 -12.68 -12.73 7.25
C LYS A 148 -12.98 -12.12 5.88
N PRO A 149 -12.73 -12.83 4.76
CA PRO A 149 -12.99 -12.32 3.43
C PRO A 149 -14.41 -11.74 3.26
N LYS A 150 -15.41 -12.40 3.86
CA LYS A 150 -16.81 -11.96 3.90
C LYS A 150 -17.01 -10.56 4.50
N ASP A 151 -16.30 -10.21 5.58
CA ASP A 151 -16.41 -8.88 6.20
C ASP A 151 -15.84 -7.79 5.30
N THR A 152 -14.78 -8.12 4.56
CA THR A 152 -14.17 -7.20 3.58
C THR A 152 -15.08 -7.02 2.37
N ALA A 153 -15.70 -8.11 1.88
CA ALA A 153 -16.71 -8.06 0.82
C ALA A 153 -17.89 -7.16 1.19
N ALA A 154 -18.46 -7.33 2.40
CA ALA A 154 -19.56 -6.49 2.88
C ALA A 154 -19.20 -4.99 2.89
N LYS A 155 -17.94 -4.63 3.17
CA LYS A 155 -17.45 -3.23 3.13
C LYS A 155 -17.20 -2.70 1.72
N LEU A 156 -17.04 -3.58 0.73
CA LEU A 156 -16.79 -3.26 -0.67
C LEU A 156 -18.09 -3.09 -1.46
N LYS A 157 -19.16 -3.79 -1.08
CA LYS A 157 -20.47 -3.73 -1.72
C LYS A 157 -20.96 -2.27 -1.89
N GLY A 158 -21.36 -1.91 -3.11
CA GLY A 158 -21.82 -0.55 -3.46
C GLY A 158 -20.74 0.54 -3.50
N LYS A 159 -19.45 0.18 -3.39
CA LYS A 159 -18.31 1.12 -3.46
C LYS A 159 -17.36 0.84 -4.61
N LEU A 160 -17.68 -0.14 -5.44
CA LEU A 160 -16.95 -0.49 -6.64
C LEU A 160 -17.65 0.18 -7.82
N LEU A 161 -16.87 0.54 -8.83
CA LEU A 161 -17.38 0.87 -10.16
C LEU A 161 -17.78 -0.41 -10.89
N GLU A 162 -18.95 -0.38 -11.51
CA GLU A 162 -19.39 -1.31 -12.54
C GLU A 162 -18.85 -0.87 -13.93
N GLU A 163 -19.07 -1.66 -14.98
CA GLU A 163 -18.49 -1.40 -16.31
C GLU A 163 -18.91 -0.04 -16.91
N GLU A 164 -20.20 0.31 -16.80
CA GLU A 164 -20.71 1.60 -17.27
C GLU A 164 -20.08 2.76 -16.46
N GLU A 165 -20.07 2.65 -15.13
CA GLU A 165 -19.50 3.68 -14.24
C GLU A 165 -17.99 3.87 -14.42
N LEU A 166 -17.28 2.85 -14.91
CA LEU A 166 -15.87 2.94 -15.27
C LEU A 166 -15.68 3.93 -16.42
N LEU A 167 -16.43 3.74 -17.51
CA LEU A 167 -16.34 4.62 -18.69
C LEU A 167 -16.75 6.05 -18.33
N GLU A 168 -17.82 6.20 -17.56
CA GLU A 168 -18.26 7.50 -17.05
C GLU A 168 -17.19 8.18 -16.20
N PHE A 169 -16.51 7.43 -15.32
CA PHE A 169 -15.45 8.00 -14.47
C PHE A 169 -14.24 8.46 -15.29
N ILE A 170 -13.84 7.71 -16.32
CA ILE A 170 -12.77 8.12 -17.22
C ILE A 170 -13.18 9.34 -18.04
N GLY A 171 -14.38 9.34 -18.63
CA GLY A 171 -14.94 10.49 -19.34
C GLY A 171 -15.02 11.74 -18.45
N TYR A 172 -15.40 11.55 -17.18
CA TYR A 172 -15.41 12.62 -16.20
C TYR A 172 -14.02 13.20 -15.93
N ILE A 173 -12.98 12.36 -15.82
CA ILE A 173 -11.60 12.83 -15.67
C ILE A 173 -11.17 13.65 -16.88
N LEU A 174 -11.56 13.26 -18.10
CA LEU A 174 -11.16 13.94 -19.33
C LEU A 174 -11.93 15.25 -19.55
N GLU A 175 -13.23 15.27 -19.28
CA GLU A 175 -14.10 16.38 -19.69
C GLU A 175 -14.92 16.94 -18.53
N GLY A 176 -15.62 16.07 -17.78
CA GLY A 176 -16.58 16.49 -16.76
C GLY A 176 -15.99 17.32 -15.61
N TYR A 177 -14.77 17.02 -15.16
CA TYR A 177 -14.15 17.72 -14.03
C TYR A 177 -13.93 19.22 -14.30
N ALA A 178 -13.62 19.59 -15.53
CA ALA A 178 -13.43 21.00 -15.90
C ALA A 178 -14.72 21.80 -15.78
N VAL A 179 -15.86 21.17 -16.13
CA VAL A 179 -17.20 21.77 -16.03
C VAL A 179 -17.53 22.05 -14.57
N ASP A 180 -17.38 21.07 -13.68
CA ASP A 180 -17.68 21.27 -12.26
C ASP A 180 -16.80 22.34 -11.61
N MET A 181 -15.55 22.43 -12.06
CA MET A 181 -14.54 23.36 -11.52
C MET A 181 -14.49 24.69 -12.26
N GLU A 182 -15.49 25.05 -13.07
CA GLU A 182 -15.53 26.27 -13.92
C GLU A 182 -15.10 27.57 -13.21
N LYS A 183 -15.40 27.69 -11.91
CA LYS A 183 -15.09 28.87 -11.09
C LYS A 183 -13.68 28.86 -10.51
N ASN A 184 -12.95 27.76 -10.58
CA ASN A 184 -11.60 27.60 -10.05
C ASN A 184 -10.56 27.52 -11.19
N LYS A 185 -10.10 28.69 -11.65
CA LYS A 185 -9.11 28.81 -12.73
C LYS A 185 -7.84 27.99 -12.51
N GLN A 186 -7.37 27.89 -11.25
CA GLN A 186 -6.18 27.11 -10.93
C GLN A 186 -6.44 25.61 -11.10
N ALA A 187 -7.61 25.12 -10.67
CA ALA A 187 -7.99 23.73 -10.86
C ALA A 187 -8.16 23.37 -12.34
N ILE A 188 -8.76 24.25 -13.14
CA ILE A 188 -8.91 24.07 -14.60
C ILE A 188 -7.54 24.02 -15.27
N TYR A 189 -6.66 24.99 -14.99
CA TYR A 189 -5.31 25.00 -15.55
C TYR A 189 -4.55 23.70 -15.22
N SER A 190 -4.62 23.27 -13.95
CA SER A 190 -4.01 22.01 -13.53
C SER A 190 -4.68 20.81 -14.19
N HIS A 191 -5.99 20.82 -14.42
CA HIS A 191 -6.71 19.74 -15.07
C HIS A 191 -6.31 19.62 -16.54
N GLU A 192 -6.35 20.71 -17.30
CA GLU A 192 -5.98 20.74 -18.72
C GLU A 192 -4.57 20.23 -18.99
N LEU A 193 -3.62 20.54 -18.09
CA LEU A 193 -2.27 20.01 -18.21
C LEU A 193 -2.18 18.50 -17.99
N ASN A 194 -3.01 17.94 -17.10
CA ASN A 194 -2.82 16.63 -16.50
C ASN A 194 -3.90 15.58 -16.85
N LYS A 195 -5.04 15.96 -17.42
CA LYS A 195 -6.23 15.09 -17.58
C LYS A 195 -5.96 13.78 -18.30
N GLU A 196 -5.15 13.78 -19.36
CA GLU A 196 -4.80 12.58 -20.13
C GLU A 196 -3.91 11.64 -19.33
N ARG A 197 -2.98 12.18 -18.53
CA ARG A 197 -2.18 11.36 -17.60
C ARG A 197 -3.07 10.76 -16.52
N ASP A 198 -3.92 11.59 -15.92
CA ASP A 198 -4.75 11.21 -14.80
C ASP A 198 -5.78 10.15 -15.21
N ALA A 199 -6.40 10.30 -16.39
CA ALA A 199 -7.28 9.32 -17.01
C ALA A 199 -6.53 8.03 -17.35
N CYS A 200 -5.36 8.13 -17.99
CA CYS A 200 -4.52 6.97 -18.31
C CYS A 200 -4.14 6.16 -17.06
N ILE A 201 -3.78 6.80 -15.94
CA ILE A 201 -3.49 6.11 -14.68
C ILE A 201 -4.73 5.37 -14.16
N ALA A 202 -5.88 6.06 -14.11
CA ALA A 202 -7.12 5.48 -13.61
C ALA A 202 -7.56 4.27 -14.46
N SER A 203 -7.55 4.44 -15.79
CA SER A 203 -7.90 3.39 -16.75
C SER A 203 -6.94 2.22 -16.68
N LEU A 204 -5.62 2.47 -16.61
CA LEU A 204 -4.64 1.39 -16.48
C LEU A 204 -4.93 0.52 -15.26
N ILE A 205 -5.23 1.10 -14.10
CA ILE A 205 -5.57 0.36 -12.90
C ILE A 205 -6.87 -0.44 -13.11
N LEU A 206 -7.89 0.17 -13.70
CA LEU A 206 -9.20 -0.43 -13.97
C LEU A 206 -9.15 -1.54 -15.02
N ASN A 207 -8.14 -1.54 -15.89
CA ASN A 207 -7.97 -2.50 -16.99
C ASN A 207 -6.88 -3.55 -16.75
N SER A 208 -6.19 -3.51 -15.60
CA SER A 208 -5.10 -4.46 -15.27
C SER A 208 -5.12 -4.98 -13.83
N GLY A 209 -5.78 -4.25 -12.92
CA GLY A 209 -5.80 -4.57 -11.50
C GLY A 209 -4.49 -4.24 -10.77
N LEU A 210 -3.60 -3.41 -11.32
CA LEU A 210 -2.33 -3.07 -10.65
C LEU A 210 -2.51 -2.40 -9.28
N ARG A 211 -1.58 -2.67 -8.36
CA ARG A 211 -1.46 -1.92 -7.10
C ARG A 211 -0.86 -0.55 -7.39
N VAL A 212 -1.19 0.46 -6.58
CA VAL A 212 -0.55 1.78 -6.69
C VAL A 212 0.98 1.72 -6.62
N SER A 213 1.54 0.80 -5.84
CA SER A 213 2.99 0.62 -5.74
C SER A 213 3.59 0.04 -7.02
N GLU A 214 2.85 -0.76 -7.76
CA GLU A 214 3.28 -1.29 -9.05
C GLU A 214 3.26 -0.15 -10.09
N VAL A 215 2.16 0.61 -10.15
CA VAL A 215 2.01 1.77 -11.05
C VAL A 215 3.11 2.81 -10.85
N VAL A 216 3.42 3.17 -9.60
CA VAL A 216 4.46 4.16 -9.28
C VAL A 216 5.85 3.70 -9.73
N ASN A 217 6.11 2.39 -9.74
CA ASN A 217 7.42 1.83 -10.07
C ASN A 217 7.61 1.53 -11.57
N LEU A 218 6.56 1.64 -12.40
CA LEU A 218 6.67 1.42 -13.83
C LEU A 218 7.65 2.40 -14.48
N ASN A 219 8.50 1.88 -15.35
CA ASN A 219 9.29 2.66 -16.30
C ASN A 219 8.64 2.65 -17.68
N VAL A 220 9.04 3.59 -18.55
CA VAL A 220 8.66 3.56 -19.97
C VAL A 220 9.07 2.24 -20.62
N ASP A 221 10.27 1.75 -20.28
CA ASP A 221 10.84 0.51 -20.81
C ASP A 221 10.14 -0.77 -20.29
N ASP A 222 9.20 -0.65 -19.35
CA ASP A 222 8.41 -1.77 -18.79
C ASP A 222 7.10 -2.01 -19.53
N LEU A 223 6.80 -1.19 -20.54
CA LEU A 223 5.55 -1.24 -21.28
C LEU A 223 5.76 -1.84 -22.66
N ASP A 224 5.02 -2.91 -22.93
CA ASP A 224 4.86 -3.48 -24.27
C ASP A 224 3.42 -3.24 -24.73
N LEU A 225 3.21 -2.14 -25.46
CA LEU A 225 1.90 -1.74 -25.99
C LEU A 225 1.35 -2.72 -27.02
N ASN A 226 2.23 -3.43 -27.76
CA ASN A 226 1.80 -4.35 -28.81
C ASN A 226 1.19 -5.60 -28.21
N ASN A 227 1.84 -6.15 -27.18
CA ASN A 227 1.39 -7.36 -26.50
C ASN A 227 0.48 -7.08 -25.29
N LYS A 228 0.18 -5.80 -25.01
CA LYS A 228 -0.60 -5.35 -23.85
C LYS A 228 -0.06 -5.86 -22.52
N LEU A 229 1.26 -5.75 -22.37
CA LEU A 229 2.00 -6.24 -21.22
C LEU A 229 2.70 -5.12 -20.46
N LEU A 230 2.71 -5.26 -19.15
CA LEU A 230 3.48 -4.44 -18.21
C LEU A 230 4.37 -5.35 -17.38
N TYR A 231 5.62 -4.96 -17.19
CA TYR A 231 6.54 -5.69 -16.32
C TYR A 231 6.64 -4.98 -14.96
N VAL A 232 6.15 -5.62 -13.89
CA VAL A 232 6.04 -5.00 -12.55
C VAL A 232 6.72 -5.82 -11.46
N TYR A 233 7.17 -5.13 -10.39
CA TYR A 233 7.67 -5.80 -9.19
C TYR A 233 6.50 -6.29 -8.31
N ARG A 234 6.44 -7.59 -8.04
CA ARG A 234 5.50 -8.21 -7.10
C ARG A 234 6.24 -8.86 -5.95
N LYS A 235 5.64 -8.83 -4.76
CA LYS A 235 6.22 -9.40 -3.53
C LYS A 235 6.26 -10.93 -3.62
N GLY A 236 7.44 -11.54 -3.51
CA GLY A 236 7.71 -12.98 -3.68
C GLY A 236 9.21 -13.26 -3.85
N ASN A 237 9.59 -14.48 -4.24
CA ASN A 237 11.00 -14.84 -4.51
C ASN A 237 11.60 -13.86 -5.53
N ASN A 238 12.61 -13.09 -5.11
CA ASN A 238 13.34 -12.10 -5.91
C ASN A 238 12.53 -10.85 -6.33
N ASP A 239 11.79 -10.27 -5.38
CA ASP A 239 11.02 -9.02 -5.50
C ASP A 239 11.85 -7.72 -5.69
N GLU A 240 13.12 -7.86 -6.07
CA GLU A 240 14.04 -6.80 -6.46
C GLU A 240 14.69 -7.05 -7.83
N THR A 241 14.93 -8.30 -8.22
CA THR A 241 15.65 -8.60 -9.47
C THR A 241 14.77 -9.05 -10.63
N PHE A 242 13.50 -9.42 -10.39
CA PHE A 242 12.61 -9.90 -11.45
C PHE A 242 11.29 -9.13 -11.50
N LYS A 243 10.86 -8.80 -12.73
CA LYS A 243 9.56 -8.20 -13.01
C LYS A 243 8.61 -9.24 -13.57
N THR A 244 7.41 -9.30 -13.02
CA THR A 244 6.34 -10.19 -13.47
C THR A 244 5.56 -9.52 -14.61
N PRO A 245 5.29 -10.22 -15.72
CA PRO A 245 4.40 -9.71 -16.76
C PRO A 245 2.95 -9.64 -16.25
N VAL A 246 2.26 -8.56 -16.59
CA VAL A 246 0.85 -8.31 -16.24
C VAL A 246 0.13 -7.80 -17.47
N TYR A 247 -0.94 -8.49 -17.86
CA TYR A 247 -1.77 -8.08 -18.98
C TYR A 247 -2.68 -6.93 -18.60
N PHE A 248 -2.98 -6.08 -19.57
CA PHE A 248 -4.04 -5.07 -19.49
C PHE A 248 -4.98 -5.16 -20.71
N ARG A 249 -6.22 -4.67 -20.56
CA ARG A 249 -7.23 -4.70 -21.62
C ARG A 249 -6.95 -3.67 -22.73
N GLU A 250 -7.51 -3.87 -23.93
CA GLU A 250 -7.28 -3.00 -25.10
C GLU A 250 -7.61 -1.53 -24.80
N GLN A 251 -8.66 -1.27 -24.01
CA GLN A 251 -9.13 0.07 -23.66
C GLN A 251 -8.03 0.97 -23.08
N ALA A 252 -7.12 0.43 -22.26
CA ALA A 252 -6.05 1.23 -21.66
C ALA A 252 -4.90 1.55 -22.63
N LYS A 253 -4.81 0.86 -23.76
CA LYS A 253 -3.73 1.01 -24.75
C LYS A 253 -3.75 2.39 -25.40
N ASP A 254 -4.93 2.87 -25.80
CA ASP A 254 -5.08 4.14 -26.50
C ASP A 254 -4.74 5.33 -25.60
N GLU A 255 -5.14 5.27 -24.33
CA GLU A 255 -4.81 6.31 -23.34
C GLU A 255 -3.34 6.28 -22.97
N LEU A 256 -2.72 5.10 -22.87
CA LEU A 256 -1.28 4.96 -22.69
C LEU A 256 -0.51 5.57 -23.87
N ALA A 257 -0.88 5.22 -25.10
CA ALA A 257 -0.25 5.76 -26.31
C ALA A 257 -0.37 7.28 -26.37
N THR A 258 -1.56 7.81 -26.09
CA THR A 258 -1.82 9.25 -26.02
C THR A 258 -0.94 9.92 -24.96
N TYR A 259 -0.92 9.38 -23.74
CA TYR A 259 -0.12 9.93 -22.66
C TYR A 259 1.38 9.91 -22.96
N ILE A 260 1.90 8.82 -23.52
CA ILE A 260 3.34 8.67 -23.84
C ILE A 260 3.80 9.74 -24.82
N ASN A 261 3.00 10.03 -25.85
CA ASN A 261 3.30 11.07 -26.83
C ASN A 261 3.35 12.48 -26.20
N LEU A 262 2.57 12.70 -25.14
CA LEU A 262 2.52 13.97 -24.40
C LEU A 262 3.57 14.07 -23.29
N ARG A 263 4.11 12.94 -22.82
CA ARG A 263 4.95 12.84 -21.62
C ARG A 263 6.17 13.77 -21.66
N GLN A 264 6.87 13.83 -22.80
CA GLN A 264 8.08 14.66 -22.89
C GLN A 264 7.73 16.16 -22.98
N SER A 265 6.82 16.54 -23.86
CA SER A 265 6.49 17.93 -24.15
C SER A 265 5.74 18.61 -23.01
N ARG A 266 4.74 17.95 -22.42
CA ARG A 266 3.90 18.54 -21.36
C ARG A 266 4.60 18.65 -20.01
N TYR A 267 5.43 17.66 -19.67
CA TYR A 267 6.05 17.58 -18.35
C TYR A 267 7.53 17.97 -18.34
N ARG A 268 8.09 18.38 -19.48
CA ARG A 268 9.52 18.73 -19.62
C ARG A 268 10.40 17.62 -19.05
N THR A 269 10.04 16.38 -19.39
CA THR A 269 10.65 15.21 -18.75
C THR A 269 12.08 15.03 -19.24
N PRO A 270 13.09 15.03 -18.36
CA PRO A 270 14.47 14.86 -18.77
C PRO A 270 14.74 13.42 -19.21
N LYS A 271 15.70 13.21 -20.13
CA LYS A 271 16.03 11.87 -20.67
C LYS A 271 16.41 10.83 -19.60
N ARG A 272 16.94 11.29 -18.46
CA ARG A 272 17.32 10.45 -17.32
C ARG A 272 16.12 9.93 -16.52
N GLU A 273 14.97 10.59 -16.60
CA GLU A 273 13.77 10.19 -15.86
C GLU A 273 13.05 9.08 -16.62
N LYS A 274 13.08 7.88 -16.04
CA LYS A 274 12.56 6.64 -16.63
C LYS A 274 11.12 6.33 -16.22
N GLY A 275 10.60 6.97 -15.18
CA GLY A 275 9.26 6.67 -14.67
C GLY A 275 8.17 6.89 -15.70
N LEU A 276 7.26 5.93 -15.84
CA LEU A 276 6.19 6.02 -16.83
C LEU A 276 5.35 7.27 -16.57
N PHE A 277 4.84 7.41 -15.34
CA PHE A 277 3.99 8.55 -14.95
C PHE A 277 4.76 9.66 -14.25
N ILE A 278 4.64 10.87 -14.80
CA ILE A 278 5.40 12.07 -14.41
C ILE A 278 4.50 13.16 -13.83
N ALA A 279 4.98 13.82 -12.78
CA ALA A 279 4.45 15.07 -12.27
C ALA A 279 5.44 16.21 -12.54
N LEU A 280 4.91 17.37 -12.92
CA LEU A 280 5.64 18.63 -12.93
C LEU A 280 5.00 19.51 -11.85
N ARG A 281 5.73 19.79 -10.76
CA ARG A 281 5.19 20.56 -9.64
C ARG A 281 5.40 22.05 -9.92
N ASN A 282 4.56 22.89 -9.31
CA ASN A 282 4.70 24.33 -9.44
C ASN A 282 6.08 24.77 -8.93
N GLY A 283 6.83 25.47 -9.78
CA GLY A 283 8.19 25.94 -9.48
C GLY A 283 9.29 24.97 -9.95
N ASP A 284 8.98 23.74 -10.31
CA ASP A 284 9.96 22.81 -10.88
C ASP A 284 10.22 23.15 -12.36
N SER A 285 11.47 23.07 -12.79
CA SER A 285 11.87 23.27 -14.19
C SER A 285 11.65 22.02 -15.04
N GLU A 286 11.73 20.85 -14.43
CA GLU A 286 11.66 19.53 -15.06
C GLU A 286 10.70 18.61 -14.31
N GLY A 287 10.03 17.71 -15.05
CA GLY A 287 9.14 16.71 -14.47
C GLY A 287 9.90 15.56 -13.81
N SER A 288 9.31 14.98 -12.78
CA SER A 288 9.82 13.80 -12.08
C SER A 288 8.73 12.75 -11.85
N ARG A 289 9.14 11.51 -11.59
CA ARG A 289 8.22 10.40 -11.28
C ARG A 289 7.15 10.79 -10.26
N MET A 290 5.89 10.46 -10.55
CA MET A 290 4.79 10.65 -9.60
C MET A 290 5.01 9.82 -8.33
N THR A 291 4.71 10.42 -7.18
CA THR A 291 4.73 9.69 -5.92
C THR A 291 3.44 8.90 -5.72
N LYS A 292 3.50 7.83 -4.92
CA LYS A 292 2.31 7.07 -4.48
C LYS A 292 1.22 7.98 -3.90
N ARG A 293 1.61 8.95 -3.07
CA ARG A 293 0.66 9.89 -2.46
C ARG A 293 0.01 10.80 -3.51
N ALA A 294 0.76 11.25 -4.52
CA ALA A 294 0.23 12.06 -5.60
C ALA A 294 -0.83 11.30 -6.42
N ILE A 295 -0.57 10.05 -6.80
CA ILE A 295 -1.55 9.22 -7.51
C ILE A 295 -2.80 8.98 -6.66
N GLN A 296 -2.64 8.66 -5.38
CA GLN A 296 -3.78 8.46 -4.47
C GLN A 296 -4.61 9.73 -4.32
N ALA A 297 -3.96 10.88 -4.11
CA ALA A 297 -4.64 12.17 -3.99
C ALA A 297 -5.36 12.58 -5.28
N MET A 298 -4.74 12.29 -6.43
CA MET A 298 -5.33 12.52 -7.75
C MET A 298 -6.63 11.73 -7.92
N ILE A 299 -6.64 10.42 -7.64
CA ILE A 299 -7.87 9.62 -7.74
C ILE A 299 -8.94 10.13 -6.76
N MET A 300 -8.58 10.44 -5.52
CA MET A 300 -9.53 10.96 -4.53
C MET A 300 -10.12 12.32 -4.94
N LYS A 301 -9.33 13.19 -5.59
CA LYS A 301 -9.76 14.49 -6.12
C LYS A 301 -10.91 14.31 -7.11
N TYR A 302 -10.73 13.45 -8.12
CA TYR A 302 -11.77 13.18 -9.12
C TYR A 302 -12.96 12.43 -8.53
N ALA A 303 -12.69 11.38 -7.75
CA ALA A 303 -13.71 10.57 -7.10
C ALA A 303 -14.69 11.39 -6.25
N LYS A 304 -14.18 12.38 -5.51
CA LYS A 304 -15.00 13.26 -4.69
C LYS A 304 -15.99 14.07 -5.53
N GLN A 305 -15.53 14.64 -6.64
CA GLN A 305 -16.36 15.51 -7.48
C GLN A 305 -17.30 14.70 -8.39
N PHE A 306 -16.88 13.51 -8.81
CA PHE A 306 -17.73 12.52 -9.48
C PHE A 306 -18.86 11.96 -8.58
N GLY A 307 -18.90 12.30 -7.29
CA GLY A 307 -19.94 11.81 -6.38
C GLY A 307 -19.67 10.45 -5.74
N LYS A 308 -18.45 9.89 -5.88
CA LYS A 308 -18.00 8.64 -5.23
C LYS A 308 -16.83 8.89 -4.26
N PRO A 309 -17.02 9.63 -3.16
CA PRO A 309 -15.92 10.07 -2.27
C PRO A 309 -15.15 8.93 -1.58
N TYR A 310 -15.68 7.71 -1.58
CA TYR A 310 -15.02 6.52 -1.02
C TYR A 310 -14.13 5.78 -2.03
N LEU A 311 -14.17 6.18 -3.31
CA LEU A 311 -13.39 5.58 -4.36
C LEU A 311 -11.92 5.95 -4.19
N THR A 312 -11.07 4.92 -4.21
CA THR A 312 -9.61 5.05 -4.06
C THR A 312 -8.94 4.10 -5.04
N VAL A 313 -7.62 4.22 -5.23
CA VAL A 313 -6.86 3.30 -6.09
C VAL A 313 -7.11 1.82 -5.78
N HIS A 314 -7.22 1.46 -4.49
CA HIS A 314 -7.51 0.07 -4.12
C HIS A 314 -8.93 -0.35 -4.49
N LYS A 315 -9.90 0.57 -4.46
CA LYS A 315 -11.27 0.29 -4.91
C LYS A 315 -11.35 0.15 -6.44
N LEU A 316 -10.59 0.93 -7.21
CA LEU A 316 -10.43 0.72 -8.66
C LEU A 316 -9.88 -0.68 -8.96
N ARG A 317 -8.82 -1.10 -8.24
CA ARG A 317 -8.30 -2.46 -8.35
C ARG A 317 -9.35 -3.53 -7.97
N HIS A 318 -10.14 -3.30 -6.92
CA HIS A 318 -11.20 -4.22 -6.53
C HIS A 318 -12.35 -4.27 -7.55
N SER A 319 -12.63 -3.17 -8.27
CA SER A 319 -13.56 -3.17 -9.41
C SER A 319 -13.06 -4.11 -10.50
N PHE A 320 -11.82 -3.91 -10.97
CA PHE A 320 -11.20 -4.83 -11.94
C PHE A 320 -11.25 -6.28 -11.44
N ALA A 321 -10.88 -6.52 -10.18
CA ALA A 321 -10.80 -7.86 -9.66
C ALA A 321 -12.17 -8.56 -9.56
N THR A 322 -13.23 -7.84 -9.19
CA THR A 322 -14.60 -8.37 -9.15
C THR A 322 -15.08 -8.71 -10.56
N ASP A 323 -14.90 -7.80 -11.51
CA ASP A 323 -15.29 -8.01 -12.90
C ASP A 323 -14.50 -9.16 -13.55
N TYR A 324 -13.17 -9.17 -13.38
CA TYR A 324 -12.31 -10.23 -13.88
C TYR A 324 -12.69 -11.61 -13.30
N TYR A 325 -13.02 -11.66 -12.00
CA TYR A 325 -13.48 -12.88 -11.32
C TYR A 325 -14.83 -13.39 -11.84
N LEU A 326 -15.76 -12.50 -12.22
CA LEU A 326 -17.05 -12.94 -12.79
C LEU A 326 -16.87 -13.69 -14.13
N GLN A 327 -15.77 -13.45 -14.82
CA GLN A 327 -15.47 -14.00 -16.14
C GLN A 327 -14.41 -15.12 -16.10
N ASN A 328 -13.78 -15.36 -14.94
CA ASN A 328 -12.63 -16.27 -14.80
C ASN A 328 -12.64 -17.03 -13.48
N ASP A 329 -11.83 -18.08 -13.36
CA ASP A 329 -11.68 -18.80 -12.10
C ASP A 329 -10.83 -18.04 -11.06
N ILE A 330 -10.88 -18.54 -9.82
CA ILE A 330 -10.14 -17.97 -8.67
C ILE A 330 -8.62 -18.01 -8.85
N TYR A 331 -8.08 -18.97 -9.60
CA TYR A 331 -6.63 -19.15 -9.79
C TYR A 331 -6.08 -18.13 -10.79
N LYS A 332 -6.73 -17.97 -11.94
CA LYS A 332 -6.41 -16.91 -12.91
C LYS A 332 -6.53 -15.53 -12.27
N THR A 333 -7.56 -15.31 -11.48
CA THR A 333 -7.75 -14.05 -10.75
C THR A 333 -6.63 -13.82 -9.73
N LYS A 334 -6.24 -14.84 -8.96
CA LYS A 334 -5.11 -14.78 -8.02
C LYS A 334 -3.80 -14.44 -8.73
N GLU A 335 -3.53 -15.08 -9.87
CA GLU A 335 -2.33 -14.86 -10.68
C GLU A 335 -2.31 -13.45 -11.28
N GLN A 336 -3.39 -13.03 -11.95
CA GLN A 336 -3.51 -11.69 -12.54
C GLN A 336 -3.37 -10.60 -11.47
N LEU A 337 -3.88 -10.81 -10.25
CA LEU A 337 -3.73 -9.85 -9.14
C LEU A 337 -2.40 -9.99 -8.38
N GLY A 338 -1.68 -11.09 -8.54
CA GLY A 338 -0.47 -11.38 -7.78
C GLY A 338 -0.74 -11.46 -6.28
N HIS A 339 -1.77 -12.22 -5.88
CA HIS A 339 -2.07 -12.49 -4.47
C HIS A 339 -1.26 -13.68 -3.97
N ALA A 340 -0.61 -13.54 -2.80
CA ALA A 340 0.17 -14.63 -2.20
C ALA A 340 -0.74 -15.78 -1.70
N SER A 341 -1.94 -15.46 -1.22
CA SER A 341 -2.95 -16.44 -0.77
C SER A 341 -4.27 -16.29 -1.53
N THR A 342 -5.02 -17.39 -1.63
CA THR A 342 -6.38 -17.41 -2.19
C THR A 342 -7.39 -16.70 -1.30
N GLU A 343 -7.15 -16.61 0.01
CA GLU A 343 -8.01 -15.93 0.99
C GLU A 343 -8.33 -14.47 0.58
N THR A 344 -7.38 -13.76 -0.03
CA THR A 344 -7.63 -12.39 -0.52
C THR A 344 -8.53 -12.38 -1.76
N THR A 345 -8.50 -13.45 -2.56
CA THR A 345 -9.34 -13.61 -3.75
C THR A 345 -10.75 -14.10 -3.39
N GLU A 346 -10.93 -14.82 -2.28
CA GLU A 346 -12.25 -15.22 -1.75
C GLU A 346 -13.16 -14.02 -1.42
N ILE A 347 -12.59 -12.83 -1.21
CA ILE A 347 -13.35 -11.58 -1.07
C ILE A 347 -14.29 -11.39 -2.27
N TYR A 348 -13.84 -11.73 -3.48
CA TYR A 348 -14.62 -11.53 -4.70
C TYR A 348 -15.73 -12.57 -4.83
N ALA A 349 -15.49 -13.82 -4.41
CA ALA A 349 -16.54 -14.84 -4.35
C ALA A 349 -17.73 -14.38 -3.48
N HIS A 350 -17.45 -13.79 -2.31
CA HIS A 350 -18.49 -13.25 -1.43
C HIS A 350 -19.17 -11.98 -1.95
N LEU A 351 -18.52 -11.21 -2.82
CA LEU A 351 -19.14 -10.05 -3.46
C LEU A 351 -20.14 -10.47 -4.54
N THR A 352 -19.84 -11.57 -5.22
CA THR A 352 -20.64 -12.08 -6.32
C THR A 352 -21.71 -13.07 -5.87
N ASP A 353 -21.86 -13.36 -4.55
CA ASP A 353 -22.79 -14.36 -3.97
C ASP A 353 -24.24 -14.37 -4.51
N LYS A 354 -24.72 -13.32 -5.21
CA LYS A 354 -25.95 -13.40 -6.04
C LYS A 354 -25.88 -14.55 -7.07
N THR A 355 -24.71 -14.79 -7.67
CA THR A 355 -24.45 -15.91 -8.58
C THR A 355 -24.64 -17.26 -7.91
N MET A 356 -24.58 -17.36 -6.58
CA MET A 356 -24.76 -18.63 -5.88
C MET A 356 -26.23 -19.02 -5.77
N SER A 357 -27.15 -18.04 -5.64
CA SER A 357 -28.59 -18.28 -5.77
C SER A 357 -28.94 -18.73 -7.19
N GLU A 358 -28.42 -18.02 -8.20
CA GLU A 358 -28.62 -18.34 -9.63
C GLU A 358 -27.97 -19.68 -10.03
N ALA A 359 -26.82 -20.03 -9.45
CA ALA A 359 -26.15 -21.32 -9.68
C ALA A 359 -26.90 -22.49 -9.03
N ILE A 360 -27.62 -22.27 -7.93
CA ILE A 360 -28.53 -23.26 -7.34
C ILE A 360 -29.80 -23.40 -8.18
N GLU A 361 -30.29 -22.31 -8.76
CA GLU A 361 -31.45 -22.30 -9.66
C GLU A 361 -31.16 -22.97 -11.02
N ARG A 362 -29.89 -23.06 -11.46
CA ARG A 362 -29.47 -23.91 -12.58
C ARG A 362 -29.56 -25.40 -12.22
N ARG A 363 -30.78 -25.92 -12.07
CA ARG A 363 -31.08 -27.31 -12.38
C ARG A 363 -31.79 -27.35 -13.74
N THR A 364 -31.17 -28.06 -14.68
CA THR A 364 -31.72 -28.55 -15.96
C THR A 364 -32.17 -27.51 -16.99
N ASP A 365 -31.31 -27.23 -17.97
CA ASP A 365 -31.72 -26.90 -19.36
C ASP A 365 -30.76 -27.51 -20.42
N ASP A 366 -29.93 -28.48 -20.03
CA ASP A 366 -29.19 -29.34 -20.95
C ASP A 366 -29.74 -30.77 -20.84
N MET A 367 -30.88 -31.02 -21.48
CA MET A 367 -31.38 -32.35 -21.84
C MET A 367 -31.79 -32.38 -23.30
#